data_AF-A0A1J3H6P2-F1
#
_entry.id   AF-A0A1J3H6P2-F1
#
_cell.length_a   1.000
_cell.length_b   1.000
_cell.length_c   1.000
_cell.angle_alpha   90.00
_cell.angle_beta   90.00
_cell.angle_gamma   90.00
#
_symmetry.space_group_name_H-M   'P 1'
#
loop_
_entity.id
_entity.type
_entity.pdbx_description
1 polymer ?
#
loop_
_entity_poly.entity_id
_entity_poly.type
_entity_poly.pdbx_seq_one_letter_code
_entity_poly.pdbx_strand_id
1 'polypeptide(L)'
;LSRTRIKLFPVGLLKLKKLKYLNLEYTQMVQHICGISGLWHLRVLRLFVSGFKEDPCVVGELRLLENLETLTITLGLVSVVKQFLGNEKLVKCTRVLRIENLTPRSSEISFGTCTMDSLRELYLDNSDISEIKLERRETSLSLFPNLSYVSLEICRGLRDLTLLIFAPNLTVLRVMSASELTEIISKDKYYEQQQSLVPFQKLKELRLDNNSMLKSINMSPLPFPCLQKIFVNNCSNLRKLPLDSTSVARGDLTIEAPIYWLESLDWEDEAAKDRFSPSFKGFWRDDIDGVGIFRVNEYMKKK
;
A
#
# COMPACT_ATOMS: atom_id res chain seq x y z
N LEU A 1 -23.62 -7.79 -4.13
CA LEU A 1 -23.24 -9.17 -4.49
C LEU A 1 -21.89 -9.57 -3.88
N SER A 2 -21.25 -8.70 -3.08
CA SER A 2 -19.98 -8.96 -2.41
C SER A 2 -20.00 -10.22 -1.56
N ARG A 3 -18.85 -10.89 -1.45
CA ARG A 3 -18.63 -12.09 -0.61
C ARG A 3 -19.51 -13.29 -0.97
N THR A 4 -20.05 -13.32 -2.19
CA THR A 4 -20.82 -14.45 -2.69
C THR A 4 -19.93 -15.42 -3.48
N ARG A 5 -20.35 -16.68 -3.62
CA ARG A 5 -19.65 -17.74 -4.37
C ARG A 5 -20.15 -17.84 -5.83
N ILE A 6 -20.57 -16.72 -6.40
CA ILE A 6 -21.08 -16.70 -7.78
C ILE A 6 -19.93 -17.02 -8.73
N LYS A 7 -20.12 -18.03 -9.59
CA LYS A 7 -19.08 -18.52 -10.52
C LYS A 7 -19.09 -17.85 -11.89
N LEU A 8 -20.26 -17.36 -12.30
CA LEU A 8 -20.46 -16.74 -13.61
C LEU A 8 -21.00 -15.34 -13.40
N PHE A 9 -20.50 -14.37 -14.17
CA PHE A 9 -21.02 -13.02 -14.11
C PHE A 9 -22.52 -13.06 -14.48
N PRO A 10 -23.44 -12.57 -13.61
CA PRO A 10 -24.86 -12.77 -13.85
C PRO A 10 -25.31 -11.92 -15.05
N VAL A 11 -25.48 -12.53 -16.22
CA VAL A 11 -25.88 -11.81 -17.45
C VAL A 11 -27.20 -11.05 -17.29
N GLY A 12 -28.10 -11.52 -16.42
CA GLY A 12 -29.32 -10.81 -16.06
C GLY A 12 -29.06 -9.46 -15.37
N LEU A 13 -27.93 -9.29 -14.68
CA LEU A 13 -27.52 -8.03 -14.07
C LEU A 13 -27.36 -6.92 -15.12
N LEU A 14 -26.91 -7.28 -16.33
CA LEU A 14 -26.72 -6.34 -17.45
C LEU A 14 -28.03 -5.73 -17.96
N LYS A 15 -29.19 -6.28 -17.56
CA LYS A 15 -30.52 -5.73 -17.84
C LYS A 15 -30.90 -4.58 -16.91
N LEU A 16 -30.20 -4.40 -15.78
CA LEU A 16 -30.49 -3.36 -14.78
C LEU A 16 -29.95 -1.99 -15.22
N LYS A 17 -30.53 -1.40 -16.27
CA LYS A 17 -30.01 -0.16 -16.88
C LYS A 17 -30.02 1.06 -15.95
N LYS A 18 -30.77 1.04 -14.84
CA LYS A 18 -30.80 2.12 -13.83
C LYS A 18 -29.83 1.89 -12.67
N LEU A 19 -29.01 0.84 -12.70
CA LEU A 19 -28.11 0.50 -11.61
C LEU A 19 -27.01 1.56 -11.46
N LYS A 20 -26.92 2.16 -10.26
CA LYS A 20 -25.92 3.17 -9.92
C LYS A 20 -24.77 2.63 -9.06
N TYR A 21 -25.01 1.55 -8.34
CA TYR A 21 -24.07 0.99 -7.38
C TYR A 21 -23.99 -0.53 -7.57
N LEU A 22 -22.78 -1.05 -7.77
CA LEU A 22 -22.50 -2.47 -7.83
C LEU A 22 -21.28 -2.80 -6.98
N ASN A 23 -21.48 -3.67 -5.99
CA ASN A 23 -20.41 -4.21 -5.17
C ASN A 23 -20.24 -5.72 -5.42
N LEU A 24 -19.06 -6.08 -5.93
CA LEU A 24 -18.53 -7.41 -6.23
C LEU A 24 -17.21 -7.67 -5.46
N GLU A 25 -16.97 -6.96 -4.35
CA GLU A 25 -15.79 -7.19 -3.52
C GLU A 25 -15.82 -8.61 -2.95
N TYR A 26 -14.65 -9.26 -2.91
CA TYR A 26 -14.50 -10.62 -2.42
C TYR A 26 -15.33 -11.67 -3.19
N THR A 27 -15.71 -11.41 -4.45
CA THR A 27 -16.33 -12.43 -5.34
C THR A 27 -15.27 -13.03 -6.26
N GLN A 28 -14.41 -13.88 -5.71
CA GLN A 28 -13.22 -14.41 -6.40
C GLN A 28 -13.53 -15.41 -7.53
N MET A 29 -14.73 -15.98 -7.55
CA MET A 29 -15.10 -17.01 -8.52
C MET A 29 -15.58 -16.45 -9.86
N VAL A 30 -15.88 -15.13 -9.95
CA VAL A 30 -16.23 -14.48 -11.21
C VAL A 30 -14.97 -13.94 -11.87
N GLN A 31 -14.57 -14.55 -12.98
CA GLN A 31 -13.27 -14.27 -13.61
C GLN A 31 -13.33 -13.24 -14.75
N HIS A 32 -14.51 -12.97 -15.31
CA HIS A 32 -14.66 -12.07 -16.45
C HIS A 32 -15.74 -11.03 -16.21
N ILE A 33 -15.44 -9.76 -16.48
CA ILE A 33 -16.34 -8.61 -16.28
C ILE A 33 -17.03 -8.15 -17.59
N CYS A 34 -16.86 -8.91 -18.67
CA CYS A 34 -17.38 -8.58 -20.00
C CYS A 34 -18.85 -8.13 -19.98
N GLY A 35 -19.13 -7.03 -20.67
CA GLY A 35 -20.46 -6.42 -20.79
C GLY A 35 -20.84 -5.48 -19.64
N ILE A 36 -20.04 -5.32 -18.59
CA ILE A 36 -20.32 -4.36 -17.50
C ILE A 36 -20.48 -2.93 -18.01
N SER A 37 -19.80 -2.57 -19.09
CA SER A 37 -19.98 -1.29 -19.81
C SER A 37 -21.43 -1.00 -20.20
N GLY A 38 -22.26 -2.05 -20.38
CA GLY A 38 -23.69 -1.92 -20.63
C GLY A 38 -24.50 -1.34 -19.46
N LEU A 39 -23.89 -1.18 -18.28
CA LEU A 39 -24.44 -0.49 -17.10
C LEU A 39 -23.98 0.97 -17.06
N TRP A 40 -24.33 1.73 -18.09
CA TRP A 40 -23.85 3.10 -18.33
C TRP A 40 -24.22 4.15 -17.25
N HIS A 41 -25.19 3.86 -16.36
CA HIS A 41 -25.51 4.70 -15.19
C HIS A 41 -24.69 4.38 -13.93
N LEU A 42 -23.76 3.44 -14.02
CA LEU A 42 -23.01 3.00 -12.85
C LEU A 42 -22.07 4.11 -12.38
N ARG A 43 -22.24 4.52 -11.12
CA ARG A 43 -21.43 5.55 -10.45
C ARG A 43 -20.42 4.95 -9.50
N VAL A 44 -20.77 3.83 -8.87
CA VAL A 44 -19.89 3.13 -7.93
C VAL A 44 -19.75 1.67 -8.34
N LEU A 45 -18.51 1.26 -8.58
CA LEU A 45 -18.16 -0.11 -8.90
C LEU A 45 -17.07 -0.58 -7.93
N ARG A 46 -17.34 -1.64 -7.19
CA ARG A 46 -16.38 -2.19 -6.24
C ARG A 46 -15.97 -3.61 -6.61
N LEU A 47 -14.68 -3.79 -6.90
CA LEU A 47 -14.05 -5.00 -7.44
C LEU A 47 -12.82 -5.43 -6.62
N PHE A 48 -12.64 -4.89 -5.42
CA PHE A 48 -11.53 -5.29 -4.55
C PHE A 48 -11.60 -6.78 -4.18
N VAL A 49 -10.49 -7.49 -4.37
CA VAL A 49 -10.34 -8.95 -4.10
C VAL A 49 -11.41 -9.77 -4.85
N SER A 50 -11.76 -9.33 -6.05
CA SER A 50 -12.62 -10.07 -6.98
C SER A 50 -11.77 -10.97 -7.90
N GLY A 51 -12.44 -11.82 -8.69
CA GLY A 51 -11.77 -12.73 -9.62
C GLY A 51 -11.24 -12.08 -10.91
N PHE A 52 -11.41 -10.75 -11.08
CA PHE A 52 -11.09 -10.04 -12.33
C PHE A 52 -9.61 -9.66 -12.50
N LYS A 53 -8.75 -10.01 -11.55
CA LYS A 53 -7.33 -9.62 -11.58
C LYS A 53 -6.58 -10.12 -12.82
N GLU A 54 -7.02 -11.25 -13.35
CA GLU A 54 -6.48 -11.92 -14.54
C GLU A 54 -7.33 -11.68 -15.80
N ASP A 55 -8.33 -10.80 -15.74
CA ASP A 55 -9.19 -10.49 -16.88
C ASP A 55 -8.51 -9.44 -17.80
N PRO A 56 -8.08 -9.81 -19.03
CA PRO A 56 -7.45 -8.86 -19.95
C PRO A 56 -8.42 -7.78 -20.45
N CYS A 57 -9.74 -8.00 -20.36
CA CYS A 57 -10.76 -7.08 -20.87
C CYS A 57 -11.17 -6.02 -19.84
N VAL A 58 -10.78 -6.17 -18.56
CA VAL A 58 -11.28 -5.35 -17.45
C VAL A 58 -11.09 -3.84 -17.71
N VAL A 59 -9.93 -3.43 -18.20
CA VAL A 59 -9.66 -2.02 -18.48
C VAL A 59 -10.51 -1.50 -19.65
N GLY A 60 -10.68 -2.30 -20.70
CA GLY A 60 -11.50 -1.94 -21.86
C GLY A 60 -12.96 -1.67 -21.46
N GLU A 61 -13.53 -2.54 -20.65
CA GLU A 61 -14.89 -2.41 -20.13
C GLU A 61 -15.05 -1.19 -19.20
N LEU A 62 -14.11 -1.00 -18.27
CA LEU A 62 -14.19 0.10 -17.30
C LEU A 62 -14.07 1.48 -17.97
N ARG A 63 -13.28 1.60 -19.05
CA ARG A 63 -13.12 2.85 -19.80
C ARG A 63 -14.44 3.37 -20.35
N LEU A 64 -15.32 2.46 -20.77
CA LEU A 64 -16.63 2.76 -21.36
C LEU A 64 -17.67 3.22 -20.32
N LEU A 65 -17.40 3.07 -19.02
CA LEU A 65 -18.29 3.56 -17.95
C LEU A 65 -18.09 5.06 -17.73
N GLU A 66 -18.77 5.90 -18.52
CA GLU A 66 -18.64 7.37 -18.51
C GLU A 66 -18.93 8.02 -17.14
N ASN A 67 -19.91 7.50 -16.41
CA ASN A 67 -20.39 8.07 -15.16
C ASN A 67 -19.72 7.51 -13.89
N LEU A 68 -18.61 6.76 -14.03
CA LEU A 68 -17.97 6.09 -12.90
C LEU A 68 -17.22 7.09 -12.01
N GLU A 69 -17.65 7.21 -10.76
CA GLU A 69 -17.13 8.15 -9.77
C GLU A 69 -16.31 7.47 -8.66
N THR A 70 -16.50 6.18 -8.44
CA THR A 70 -15.77 5.44 -7.41
C THR A 70 -15.48 4.02 -7.87
N LEU A 71 -14.19 3.68 -7.88
CA LEU A 71 -13.68 2.36 -8.19
C LEU A 71 -12.85 1.80 -7.03
N THR A 72 -13.10 0.55 -6.66
CA THR A 72 -12.13 -0.29 -5.91
C THR A 72 -11.76 -1.47 -6.80
N ILE A 73 -10.48 -1.83 -6.92
CA ILE A 73 -10.07 -2.84 -7.91
C ILE A 73 -8.82 -3.60 -7.51
N THR A 74 -8.76 -4.87 -7.93
CA THR A 74 -7.57 -5.73 -7.88
C THR A 74 -7.15 -6.09 -9.30
N LEU A 75 -5.87 -5.92 -9.62
CA LEU A 75 -5.26 -6.20 -10.92
C LEU A 75 -4.05 -7.12 -10.74
N GLY A 76 -3.83 -8.05 -11.67
CA GLY A 76 -2.69 -8.97 -11.58
C GLY A 76 -2.00 -9.34 -12.90
N LEU A 77 -2.37 -8.69 -14.01
CA LEU A 77 -1.63 -8.77 -15.26
C LEU A 77 -0.83 -7.50 -15.50
N VAL A 78 0.47 -7.64 -15.79
CA VAL A 78 1.38 -6.50 -16.04
C VAL A 78 0.85 -5.57 -17.13
N SER A 79 0.35 -6.14 -18.24
CA SER A 79 -0.22 -5.37 -19.35
C SER A 79 -1.47 -4.59 -18.92
N VAL A 80 -2.33 -5.19 -18.12
CA VAL A 80 -3.57 -4.57 -17.60
C VAL A 80 -3.24 -3.46 -16.61
N VAL A 81 -2.28 -3.68 -15.70
CA VAL A 81 -1.81 -2.65 -14.76
C VAL A 81 -1.27 -1.43 -15.53
N LYS A 82 -0.43 -1.64 -16.55
CA LYS A 82 0.08 -0.54 -17.39
C LYS A 82 -1.04 0.21 -18.11
N GLN A 83 -1.99 -0.51 -18.71
CA GLN A 83 -3.14 0.11 -19.37
C GLN A 83 -4.05 0.87 -18.40
N PHE A 84 -4.17 0.39 -17.15
CA PHE A 84 -4.97 1.02 -16.12
C PHE A 84 -4.31 2.30 -15.62
N LEU A 85 -3.03 2.25 -15.25
CA LEU A 85 -2.27 3.40 -14.75
C LEU A 85 -2.08 4.49 -15.82
N GLY A 86 -2.04 4.10 -17.11
CA GLY A 86 -2.07 5.03 -18.24
C GLY A 86 -3.45 5.63 -18.54
N ASN A 87 -4.51 5.25 -17.81
CA ASN A 87 -5.85 5.81 -18.01
C ASN A 87 -6.22 6.79 -16.90
N GLU A 88 -6.14 8.10 -17.20
CA GLU A 88 -6.38 9.15 -16.21
C GLU A 88 -7.76 9.07 -15.55
N LYS A 89 -8.81 8.75 -16.32
CA LYS A 89 -10.18 8.69 -15.81
C LYS A 89 -10.32 7.61 -14.74
N LEU A 90 -9.82 6.40 -15.02
CA LEU A 90 -9.86 5.30 -14.06
C LEU A 90 -9.02 5.61 -12.83
N VAL A 91 -7.82 6.13 -13.02
CA VAL A 91 -6.93 6.55 -11.94
C VAL A 91 -7.59 7.61 -11.04
N LYS A 92 -8.21 8.63 -11.62
CA LYS A 92 -8.88 9.73 -10.88
C LYS A 92 -10.10 9.29 -10.07
N CYS A 93 -10.80 8.21 -10.45
CA CYS A 93 -11.95 7.70 -9.69
C CYS A 93 -11.63 6.51 -8.78
N THR A 94 -10.38 6.03 -8.75
CA THR A 94 -9.98 4.87 -7.96
C THR A 94 -9.68 5.24 -6.53
N ARG A 95 -10.40 4.62 -5.58
CA ARG A 95 -10.20 4.79 -4.14
C ARG A 95 -9.30 3.73 -3.52
N VAL A 96 -9.39 2.49 -4.00
CA VAL A 96 -8.59 1.37 -3.51
C VAL A 96 -8.01 0.64 -4.71
N LEU A 97 -6.68 0.57 -4.76
CA LEU A 97 -5.95 -0.16 -5.79
C LEU A 97 -5.14 -1.28 -5.13
N ARG A 98 -5.37 -2.50 -5.59
CA ARG A 98 -4.54 -3.66 -5.24
C ARG A 98 -3.91 -4.22 -6.49
N ILE A 99 -2.60 -4.38 -6.45
CA ILE A 99 -1.82 -5.02 -7.51
C ILE A 99 -1.25 -6.30 -6.91
N GLU A 100 -1.48 -7.44 -7.54
CA GLU A 100 -0.96 -8.72 -7.04
C GLU A 100 -0.45 -9.64 -8.15
N ASN A 101 0.39 -10.61 -7.80
CA ASN A 101 0.86 -11.66 -8.70
C ASN A 101 1.64 -11.18 -9.93
N LEU A 102 2.30 -10.01 -9.87
CA LEU A 102 3.14 -9.55 -10.98
C LEU A 102 4.46 -10.33 -11.01
N THR A 103 4.46 -11.46 -11.73
CA THR A 103 5.61 -12.35 -11.92
C THR A 103 5.67 -12.86 -13.37
N PRO A 104 6.85 -13.20 -13.92
CA PRO A 104 8.22 -13.06 -13.37
C PRO A 104 8.63 -11.58 -13.24
N ARG A 105 9.83 -11.31 -12.68
CA ARG A 105 10.34 -9.95 -12.38
C ARG A 105 9.91 -8.92 -13.43
N SER A 106 8.98 -8.06 -13.06
CA SER A 106 8.55 -6.93 -13.87
C SER A 106 9.55 -5.81 -13.67
N SER A 107 10.04 -5.24 -14.77
CA SER A 107 11.02 -4.17 -14.67
C SER A 107 10.45 -2.99 -13.87
N GLU A 108 9.25 -2.51 -14.17
CA GLU A 108 8.80 -1.20 -13.66
C GLU A 108 7.26 -1.06 -13.62
N ILE A 109 6.75 -0.49 -12.52
CA ILE A 109 5.40 0.09 -12.45
C ILE A 109 5.56 1.61 -12.54
N SER A 110 4.97 2.23 -13.57
CA SER A 110 4.97 3.68 -13.71
C SER A 110 3.61 4.25 -13.31
N PHE A 111 3.61 5.13 -12.32
CA PHE A 111 2.49 6.04 -12.11
C PHE A 111 2.61 7.20 -13.09
N GLY A 112 1.56 7.44 -13.87
CA GLY A 112 1.52 8.51 -14.85
C GLY A 112 1.57 9.91 -14.22
N THR A 113 1.58 10.93 -15.07
CA THR A 113 1.74 12.35 -14.68
C THR A 113 0.58 12.95 -13.88
N CYS A 114 -0.54 12.24 -13.76
CA CYS A 114 -1.75 12.73 -13.11
C CYS A 114 -1.77 12.47 -11.60
N THR A 115 -2.27 13.46 -10.85
CA THR A 115 -2.54 13.31 -9.41
C THR A 115 -3.65 12.27 -9.18
N MET A 116 -3.40 11.32 -8.28
CA MET A 116 -4.37 10.31 -7.84
C MET A 116 -5.12 10.79 -6.59
N ASP A 117 -5.89 11.86 -6.75
CA ASP A 117 -6.63 12.52 -5.68
C ASP A 117 -7.69 11.64 -5.00
N SER A 118 -8.27 10.68 -5.71
CA SER A 118 -9.23 9.73 -5.12
C SER A 118 -8.58 8.56 -4.38
N LEU A 119 -7.30 8.25 -4.60
CA LEU A 119 -6.68 7.07 -4.00
C LEU A 119 -6.55 7.24 -2.48
N ARG A 120 -7.01 6.22 -1.74
CA ARG A 120 -7.01 6.17 -0.26
C ARG A 120 -6.16 5.02 0.26
N GLU A 121 -6.15 3.90 -0.47
CA GLU A 121 -5.46 2.68 -0.07
C GLU A 121 -4.74 2.06 -1.27
N LEU A 122 -3.47 1.71 -1.07
CA LEU A 122 -2.63 1.01 -2.05
C LEU A 122 -2.10 -0.29 -1.45
N TYR A 123 -2.34 -1.39 -2.16
CA TYR A 123 -1.86 -2.71 -1.80
C TYR A 123 -0.98 -3.25 -2.93
N LEU A 124 0.23 -3.69 -2.62
CA LEU A 124 1.06 -4.49 -3.51
C LEU A 124 1.28 -5.85 -2.82
N ASP A 125 0.91 -6.93 -3.49
CA ASP A 125 1.02 -8.29 -2.93
C ASP A 125 1.68 -9.26 -3.91
N ASN A 126 2.47 -10.21 -3.41
CA ASN A 126 3.04 -11.34 -4.15
C ASN A 126 3.56 -10.95 -5.54
N SER A 127 4.38 -9.89 -5.60
CA SER A 127 4.80 -9.27 -6.86
C SER A 127 6.31 -9.07 -6.89
N ASP A 128 6.94 -9.34 -8.02
CA ASP A 128 8.38 -9.16 -8.23
C ASP A 128 8.61 -7.89 -9.06
N ILE A 129 8.63 -6.73 -8.40
CA ILE A 129 8.67 -5.40 -9.03
C ILE A 129 10.03 -4.77 -8.71
N SER A 130 10.86 -4.46 -9.69
CA SER A 130 12.16 -3.81 -9.39
C SER A 130 12.03 -2.36 -8.93
N GLU A 131 11.13 -1.61 -9.56
CA GLU A 131 11.00 -0.17 -9.31
C GLU A 131 9.57 0.31 -9.50
N ILE A 132 9.19 1.30 -8.69
CA ILE A 132 8.00 2.10 -8.91
C ILE A 132 8.45 3.50 -9.36
N LYS A 133 8.20 3.80 -10.63
CA LYS A 133 8.58 5.07 -11.26
C LYS A 133 7.46 6.09 -11.21
N LEU A 134 7.88 7.34 -11.18
CA LEU A 134 7.01 8.49 -11.34
C LEU A 134 7.41 9.25 -12.61
N GLU A 135 6.49 9.35 -13.57
CA GLU A 135 6.67 10.20 -14.74
C GLU A 135 6.31 11.64 -14.35
N ARG A 136 7.32 12.48 -14.06
CA ARG A 136 7.11 13.85 -13.55
C ARG A 136 6.88 14.88 -14.68
N ARG A 137 6.04 15.88 -14.37
CA ARG A 137 6.25 17.29 -14.74
C ARG A 137 6.42 18.08 -13.44
N GLU A 138 7.30 19.06 -13.44
CA GLU A 138 7.97 19.68 -12.28
C GLU A 138 7.08 20.35 -11.21
N THR A 139 5.74 20.32 -11.33
CA THR A 139 4.86 21.24 -10.60
C THR A 139 3.94 20.65 -9.53
N SER A 140 3.78 19.32 -9.40
CA SER A 140 2.89 18.76 -8.36
C SER A 140 3.66 18.28 -7.13
N LEU A 141 3.41 18.94 -5.99
CA LEU A 141 4.02 18.61 -4.69
C LEU A 141 3.41 17.36 -4.02
N SER A 142 2.25 16.89 -4.49
CA SER A 142 1.56 15.73 -3.92
C SER A 142 0.88 14.89 -5.00
N LEU A 143 1.44 13.71 -5.28
CA LEU A 143 0.87 12.74 -6.23
C LEU A 143 -0.32 11.99 -5.64
N PHE A 144 -0.26 11.71 -4.34
CA PHE A 144 -1.26 10.93 -3.61
C PHE A 144 -1.80 11.75 -2.43
N PRO A 145 -2.49 12.88 -2.70
CA PRO A 145 -2.84 13.82 -1.64
C PRO A 145 -3.76 13.22 -0.59
N ASN A 146 -4.48 12.13 -0.88
CA ASN A 146 -5.40 11.50 0.06
C ASN A 146 -5.07 10.03 0.39
N LEU A 147 -3.91 9.53 -0.06
CA LEU A 147 -3.47 8.18 0.27
C LEU A 147 -3.15 8.11 1.76
N SER A 148 -3.84 7.20 2.44
CA SER A 148 -3.84 7.07 3.89
C SER A 148 -3.33 5.73 4.39
N TYR A 149 -3.35 4.71 3.52
CA TYR A 149 -2.94 3.35 3.85
C TYR A 149 -2.12 2.76 2.71
N VAL A 150 -0.94 2.24 3.04
CA VAL A 150 -0.08 1.49 2.10
C VAL A 150 0.30 0.17 2.75
N SER A 151 0.12 -0.93 2.01
CA SER A 151 0.56 -2.25 2.43
C SER A 151 1.32 -2.95 1.31
N LEU A 152 2.54 -3.34 1.62
CA LEU A 152 3.42 -4.16 0.79
C LEU A 152 3.53 -5.56 1.43
N GLU A 153 3.17 -6.61 0.70
CA GLU A 153 3.21 -7.99 1.20
C GLU A 153 3.86 -8.91 0.16
N ILE A 154 4.88 -9.69 0.55
CA ILE A 154 5.54 -10.66 -0.33
C ILE A 154 6.01 -10.00 -1.65
N CYS A 155 6.57 -8.79 -1.56
CA CYS A 155 7.09 -8.09 -2.74
C CYS A 155 8.59 -8.33 -2.90
N ARG A 156 8.99 -8.96 -4.00
CA ARG A 156 10.38 -9.23 -4.37
C ARG A 156 10.88 -8.14 -5.32
N GLY A 157 12.19 -7.97 -5.42
CA GLY A 157 12.81 -7.04 -6.37
C GLY A 157 12.79 -5.56 -5.98
N LEU A 158 11.82 -5.09 -5.18
CA LEU A 158 11.62 -3.68 -4.89
C LEU A 158 12.66 -3.17 -3.89
N ARG A 159 13.41 -2.12 -4.24
CA ARG A 159 14.54 -1.62 -3.45
C ARG A 159 14.22 -0.48 -2.51
N ASP A 160 13.27 0.37 -2.89
CA ASP A 160 12.84 1.53 -2.11
C ASP A 160 11.36 1.88 -2.30
N LEU A 161 10.82 2.70 -1.39
CA LEU A 161 9.46 3.24 -1.41
C LEU A 161 9.49 4.78 -1.40
N THR A 162 10.51 5.40 -2.01
CA THR A 162 10.73 6.85 -1.95
C THR A 162 9.53 7.65 -2.44
N LEU A 163 8.72 7.10 -3.36
CA LEU A 163 7.47 7.72 -3.82
C LEU A 163 6.50 8.12 -2.70
N LEU A 164 6.60 7.52 -1.51
CA LEU A 164 5.74 7.82 -0.37
C LEU A 164 5.98 9.22 0.20
N ILE A 165 7.07 9.90 -0.17
CA ILE A 165 7.23 11.34 0.14
C ILE A 165 6.11 12.19 -0.48
N PHE A 166 5.47 11.71 -1.56
CA PHE A 166 4.36 12.36 -2.24
C PHE A 166 2.98 11.97 -1.69
N ALA A 167 2.94 11.29 -0.54
CA ALA A 167 1.73 10.88 0.18
C ALA A 167 1.64 11.59 1.55
N PRO A 168 1.36 12.91 1.58
CA PRO A 168 1.43 13.72 2.81
C PRO A 168 0.41 13.31 3.88
N ASN A 169 -0.65 12.60 3.49
CA ASN A 169 -1.71 12.14 4.37
C ASN A 169 -1.61 10.66 4.74
N LEU A 170 -0.46 10.01 4.51
CA LEU A 170 -0.25 8.61 4.86
C LEU A 170 -0.35 8.43 6.39
N THR A 171 -1.23 7.53 6.82
CA THR A 171 -1.49 7.23 8.25
C THR A 171 -1.01 5.85 8.67
N VAL A 172 -0.97 4.89 7.75
CA VAL A 172 -0.53 3.52 8.01
C VAL A 172 0.39 3.06 6.89
N LEU A 173 1.58 2.58 7.26
CA LEU A 173 2.52 1.91 6.36
C LEU A 173 2.81 0.51 6.90
N ARG A 174 2.48 -0.51 6.12
CA ARG A 174 2.83 -1.91 6.41
C ARG A 174 3.73 -2.46 5.33
N VAL A 175 4.83 -3.06 5.72
CA VAL A 175 5.79 -3.70 4.83
C VAL A 175 6.11 -5.07 5.39
N MET A 176 5.72 -6.12 4.64
CA MET A 176 5.83 -7.50 5.07
C MET A 176 6.53 -8.33 4.00
N SER A 177 7.60 -9.04 4.38
CA SER A 177 8.33 -9.96 3.51
C SER A 177 8.85 -9.33 2.20
N ALA A 178 9.42 -8.13 2.28
CA ALA A 178 10.03 -7.42 1.16
C ALA A 178 11.53 -7.75 1.05
N SER A 179 11.88 -8.75 0.25
CA SER A 179 13.19 -9.42 0.33
C SER A 179 14.39 -8.62 -0.20
N GLU A 180 14.17 -7.69 -1.14
CA GLU A 180 15.22 -6.84 -1.72
C GLU A 180 15.13 -5.37 -1.24
N LEU A 181 14.16 -5.06 -0.37
CA LEU A 181 13.94 -3.70 0.11
C LEU A 181 15.04 -3.32 1.10
N THR A 182 15.87 -2.35 0.72
CA THR A 182 17.00 -1.90 1.55
C THR A 182 16.70 -0.63 2.32
N GLU A 183 15.86 0.24 1.78
CA GLU A 183 15.50 1.53 2.38
C GLU A 183 14.00 1.80 2.17
N ILE A 184 13.31 2.46 3.10
CA ILE A 184 11.94 2.95 2.82
C ILE A 184 12.03 4.22 1.98
N ILE A 185 12.78 5.21 2.43
CA ILE A 185 13.08 6.44 1.68
C ILE A 185 14.54 6.40 1.27
N SER A 186 14.81 6.34 -0.03
CA SER A 186 16.18 6.25 -0.55
C SER A 186 16.90 7.58 -0.48
N LYS A 187 18.16 7.57 -0.02
CA LYS A 187 19.00 8.77 0.09
C LYS A 187 19.16 9.47 -1.26
N ASP A 188 19.57 8.73 -2.28
CA ASP A 188 19.97 9.30 -3.57
C ASP A 188 18.77 9.95 -4.26
N LYS A 189 17.63 9.27 -4.23
CA LYS A 189 16.37 9.77 -4.81
C LYS A 189 15.76 10.91 -4.01
N TYR A 190 15.93 10.95 -2.68
CA TYR A 190 15.38 12.01 -1.83
C TYR A 190 16.02 13.38 -2.11
N TYR A 191 17.35 13.42 -2.23
CA TYR A 191 18.08 14.67 -2.50
C TYR A 191 17.82 15.23 -3.90
N GLU A 192 17.55 14.38 -4.89
CA GLU A 192 17.14 14.79 -6.23
C GLU A 192 15.70 15.34 -6.27
N GLN A 193 14.84 14.93 -5.34
CA GLN A 193 13.39 15.09 -5.51
C GLN A 193 12.74 16.26 -4.77
N GLN A 194 13.32 16.76 -3.67
CA GLN A 194 13.13 18.10 -3.04
C GLN A 194 13.42 18.06 -1.53
N GLN A 195 14.34 18.89 -1.04
CA GLN A 195 14.68 19.01 0.39
C GLN A 195 13.53 19.56 1.28
N SER A 196 12.43 20.07 0.71
CA SER A 196 11.35 20.73 1.48
C SER A 196 10.22 19.82 1.94
N LEU A 197 10.10 18.60 1.41
CA LEU A 197 9.03 17.66 1.76
C LEU A 197 9.46 16.81 2.96
N VAL A 198 8.84 17.05 4.12
CA VAL A 198 9.03 16.16 5.28
C VAL A 198 8.05 14.99 5.17
N PRO A 199 8.52 13.74 5.01
CA PRO A 199 7.63 12.60 4.88
C PRO A 199 6.89 12.28 6.20
N PHE A 200 5.86 11.46 6.10
CA PHE A 200 5.20 10.79 7.23
C PHE A 200 4.63 11.72 8.32
N GLN A 201 4.25 12.95 7.97
CA GLN A 201 3.68 13.92 8.94
C GLN A 201 2.39 13.44 9.60
N LYS A 202 1.59 12.58 8.96
CA LYS A 202 0.36 12.02 9.56
C LYS A 202 0.46 10.53 9.88
N LEU A 203 1.64 9.94 9.77
CA LEU A 203 1.84 8.51 10.00
C LEU A 203 1.55 8.20 11.47
N LYS A 204 0.65 7.24 11.70
CA LYS A 204 0.23 6.75 13.02
C LYS A 204 0.79 5.37 13.31
N GLU A 205 0.85 4.51 12.29
CA GLU A 205 1.32 3.13 12.41
C GLU A 205 2.37 2.83 11.35
N LEU A 206 3.53 2.35 11.79
CA LEU A 206 4.57 1.75 10.96
C LEU A 206 4.74 0.29 11.35
N ARG A 207 4.45 -0.63 10.43
CA ARG A 207 4.65 -2.07 10.64
C ARG A 207 5.67 -2.61 9.65
N LEU A 208 6.75 -3.19 10.17
CA LEU A 208 7.82 -3.82 9.44
C LEU A 208 7.93 -5.27 9.90
N ASP A 209 7.68 -6.22 9.01
CA ASP A 209 7.68 -7.64 9.34
C ASP A 209 8.46 -8.44 8.29
N ASN A 210 9.42 -9.24 8.71
CA ASN A 210 10.19 -10.14 7.85
C ASN A 210 10.92 -9.43 6.68
N ASN A 211 11.45 -8.23 6.91
CA ASN A 211 12.23 -7.47 5.91
C ASN A 211 13.72 -7.53 6.27
N SER A 212 14.36 -8.67 5.98
CA SER A 212 15.75 -8.93 6.42
C SER A 212 16.80 -8.00 5.81
N MET A 213 16.57 -7.51 4.58
CA MET A 213 17.50 -6.62 3.87
C MET A 213 17.32 -5.14 4.19
N LEU A 214 16.24 -4.76 4.90
CA LEU A 214 15.95 -3.38 5.24
C LEU A 214 16.99 -2.85 6.24
N LYS A 215 17.70 -1.79 5.86
CA LYS A 215 18.76 -1.15 6.65
C LYS A 215 18.31 0.16 7.29
N SER A 216 17.47 0.92 6.59
CA SER A 216 17.05 2.26 7.01
C SER A 216 15.60 2.54 6.64
N ILE A 217 14.91 3.35 7.44
CA ILE A 217 13.60 3.91 7.09
C ILE A 217 13.79 5.29 6.44
N ASN A 218 14.60 6.14 7.08
CA ASN A 218 14.99 7.45 6.57
C ASN A 218 16.42 7.76 7.03
N MET A 219 17.14 8.60 6.28
CA MET A 219 18.54 8.95 6.57
C MET A 219 18.70 9.86 7.79
N SER A 220 17.72 10.73 8.05
CA SER A 220 17.70 11.61 9.22
C SER A 220 16.51 11.28 10.12
N PRO A 221 16.56 11.68 11.40
CA PRO A 221 15.40 11.68 12.26
C PRO A 221 14.20 12.39 11.62
N LEU A 222 12.99 11.93 11.95
CA LEU A 222 11.74 12.48 11.45
C LEU A 222 10.86 12.96 12.62
N PRO A 223 10.17 14.12 12.50
CA PRO A 223 9.39 14.66 13.61
C PRO A 223 8.24 13.76 14.09
N PHE A 224 7.62 12.99 13.19
CA PHE A 224 6.53 12.06 13.48
C PHE A 224 5.46 12.59 14.47
N PRO A 225 4.78 13.71 14.15
CA PRO A 225 3.90 14.38 15.12
C PRO A 225 2.63 13.58 15.45
N CYS A 226 2.32 12.52 14.69
CA CYS A 226 1.14 11.66 14.88
C CYS A 226 1.48 10.18 15.13
N LEU A 227 2.76 9.80 15.23
CA LEU A 227 3.14 8.39 15.30
C LEU A 227 2.80 7.80 16.67
N GLN A 228 2.07 6.70 16.65
CA GLN A 228 1.54 6.04 17.85
C GLN A 228 2.08 4.62 18.00
N LYS A 229 2.35 3.94 16.89
CA LYS A 229 2.81 2.55 16.91
C LYS A 229 3.90 2.29 15.89
N ILE A 230 4.99 1.69 16.36
CA ILE A 230 5.97 1.00 15.52
C ILE A 230 5.92 -0.48 15.88
N PHE A 231 5.84 -1.34 14.87
CA PHE A 231 6.03 -2.77 15.03
C PHE A 231 7.20 -3.20 14.14
N VAL A 232 8.18 -3.87 14.70
CA VAL A 232 9.32 -4.45 13.97
C VAL A 232 9.42 -5.92 14.32
N ASN A 233 9.44 -6.80 13.32
CA ASN A 233 9.69 -8.22 13.52
C ASN A 233 10.55 -8.78 12.40
N ASN A 234 11.51 -9.65 12.73
CA ASN A 234 12.40 -10.29 11.75
C ASN A 234 13.05 -9.31 10.73
N CYS A 235 13.43 -8.10 11.17
CA CYS A 235 14.16 -7.10 10.38
C CYS A 235 15.62 -6.98 10.84
N SER A 236 16.43 -8.03 10.58
CA SER A 236 17.76 -8.19 11.17
C SER A 236 18.80 -7.10 10.83
N ASN A 237 18.67 -6.44 9.67
CA ASN A 237 19.60 -5.38 9.26
C ASN A 237 19.13 -3.97 9.65
N LEU A 238 17.89 -3.83 10.14
CA LEU A 238 17.35 -2.54 10.55
C LEU A 238 17.85 -2.25 11.96
N ARG A 239 18.93 -1.48 12.08
CA ARG A 239 19.55 -1.18 13.39
C ARG A 239 19.21 0.19 13.94
N LYS A 240 18.52 1.04 13.19
CA LYS A 240 18.20 2.41 13.61
C LYS A 240 16.78 2.79 13.20
N LEU A 241 16.08 3.47 14.11
CA LEU A 241 14.82 4.14 13.80
C LEU A 241 15.10 5.62 13.52
N PRO A 242 14.34 6.30 12.62
CA PRO A 242 14.52 7.72 12.36
C PRO A 242 13.85 8.55 13.47
N LEU A 243 14.34 8.38 14.70
CA LEU A 243 13.87 9.03 15.92
C LEU A 243 15.06 9.70 16.61
N ASP A 244 14.85 10.95 17.02
CA ASP A 244 15.75 11.70 17.90
C ASP A 244 15.00 12.17 19.15
N SER A 245 15.72 12.84 20.05
CA SER A 245 15.17 13.40 21.29
C SER A 245 14.04 14.42 21.10
N THR A 246 13.74 14.87 19.87
CA THR A 246 12.65 15.83 19.56
C THR A 246 11.45 15.18 18.85
N SER A 247 11.63 13.97 18.33
CA SER A 247 10.63 13.21 17.58
C SER A 247 9.42 12.84 18.47
N VAL A 248 8.25 12.66 17.86
CA VAL A 248 7.00 12.24 18.52
C VAL A 248 6.58 13.17 19.67
N ALA A 249 6.01 14.32 19.33
CA ALA A 249 5.66 15.36 20.31
C ALA A 249 4.69 14.91 21.44
N ARG A 250 3.83 13.93 21.19
CA ARG A 250 2.76 13.51 22.13
C ARG A 250 3.20 12.52 23.20
N GLY A 251 4.34 11.85 23.03
CA GLY A 251 4.88 10.88 23.99
C GLY A 251 4.06 9.59 24.16
N ASP A 252 3.08 9.31 23.30
CA ASP A 252 2.20 8.12 23.35
C ASP A 252 2.66 6.98 22.44
N LEU A 253 3.93 7.00 22.00
CA LEU A 253 4.49 5.97 21.13
C LEU A 253 4.63 4.63 21.85
N THR A 254 4.15 3.56 21.21
CA THR A 254 4.48 2.16 21.54
C THR A 254 5.35 1.56 20.46
N ILE A 255 6.47 0.94 20.84
CA ILE A 255 7.35 0.21 19.94
C ILE A 255 7.34 -1.28 20.32
N GLU A 256 6.73 -2.10 19.49
CA GLU A 256 6.67 -3.55 19.67
C GLU A 256 7.75 -4.20 18.80
N ALA A 257 8.70 -4.91 19.43
CA ALA A 257 9.77 -5.59 18.70
C ALA A 257 10.34 -6.78 19.49
N PRO A 258 11.04 -7.73 18.84
CA PRO A 258 11.76 -8.78 19.54
C PRO A 258 12.82 -8.22 20.49
N ILE A 259 12.98 -8.82 21.67
CA ILE A 259 13.95 -8.37 22.68
C ILE A 259 15.38 -8.31 22.11
N TYR A 260 15.81 -9.32 21.36
CA TYR A 260 17.13 -9.35 20.73
C TYR A 260 17.37 -8.19 19.74
N TRP A 261 16.29 -7.69 19.12
CA TRP A 261 16.39 -6.56 18.20
C TRP A 261 16.60 -5.26 18.97
N LEU A 262 15.88 -5.09 20.09
CA LEU A 262 16.01 -3.94 21.00
C LEU A 262 17.42 -3.78 21.56
N GLU A 263 18.04 -4.90 21.96
CA GLU A 263 19.42 -4.91 22.48
C GLU A 263 20.46 -4.50 21.42
N SER A 264 20.13 -4.65 20.14
CA SER A 264 21.01 -4.35 19.01
C SER A 264 20.75 -3.00 18.34
N LEU A 265 19.84 -2.19 18.90
CA LEU A 265 19.39 -0.93 18.34
C LEU A 265 20.40 0.19 18.56
N ASP A 266 20.84 0.80 17.47
CA ASP A 266 21.68 2.00 17.44
C ASP A 266 20.80 3.25 17.54
N TRP A 267 20.98 4.01 18.61
CA TRP A 267 20.26 5.26 18.88
C TRP A 267 20.94 6.46 18.20
N GLU A 268 20.16 7.52 17.94
CA GLU A 268 20.74 8.79 17.43
C GLU A 268 21.67 9.45 18.46
N ASP A 269 21.20 9.52 19.70
CA ASP A 269 21.92 10.04 20.85
C ASP A 269 21.37 9.39 22.14
N GLU A 270 22.07 9.58 23.26
CA GLU A 270 21.63 9.04 24.57
C GLU A 270 20.28 9.64 25.01
N ALA A 271 19.95 10.87 24.62
CA ALA A 271 18.68 11.51 24.97
C ALA A 271 17.48 10.84 24.27
N ALA A 272 17.65 10.40 23.02
CA ALA A 272 16.66 9.63 22.28
C ALA A 272 16.46 8.25 22.91
N LYS A 273 17.57 7.60 23.30
CA LYS A 273 17.52 6.32 24.01
C LYS A 273 16.75 6.44 25.32
N ASP A 274 17.09 7.39 26.18
CA ASP A 274 16.42 7.60 27.46
C ASP A 274 14.94 7.92 27.27
N ARG A 275 14.61 8.73 26.26
CA ARG A 275 13.22 9.12 25.95
C ARG A 275 12.36 7.95 25.48
N PHE A 276 12.87 7.09 24.60
CA PHE A 276 12.07 6.05 23.95
C PHE A 276 12.23 4.66 24.57
N SER A 277 13.22 4.44 25.45
CA SER A 277 13.36 3.18 26.20
C SER A 277 12.05 2.75 26.91
N PRO A 278 11.27 3.64 27.55
CA PRO A 278 10.00 3.28 28.18
C PRO A 278 8.89 2.90 27.19
N SER A 279 9.01 3.26 25.90
CA SER A 279 8.01 2.98 24.86
C SER A 279 8.06 1.53 24.35
N PHE A 280 9.11 0.77 24.67
CA PHE A 280 9.26 -0.58 24.15
C PHE A 280 8.41 -1.63 24.85
N LYS A 281 7.85 -2.52 24.03
CA LYS A 281 7.17 -3.73 24.42
C LYS A 281 7.85 -4.90 23.71
N GLY A 282 8.84 -5.46 24.39
CA GLY A 282 9.58 -6.63 23.92
C GLY A 282 8.70 -7.88 23.86
N PHE A 283 8.88 -8.72 22.84
CA PHE A 283 8.29 -10.06 22.77
C PHE A 283 9.33 -11.11 22.37
N TRP A 284 9.05 -12.39 22.65
CA TRP A 284 9.88 -13.51 22.24
C TRP A 284 9.44 -14.05 20.87
N ARG A 285 10.36 -14.71 20.15
CA ARG A 285 10.11 -15.20 18.79
C ARG A 285 8.93 -16.18 18.72
N ASP A 286 8.73 -16.95 19.79
CA ASP A 286 7.69 -17.98 19.90
C ASP A 286 6.30 -17.39 20.23
N ASP A 287 6.22 -16.11 20.62
CA ASP A 287 4.94 -15.45 20.97
C ASP A 287 4.12 -15.06 19.73
N ILE A 288 4.72 -15.09 18.53
CA ILE A 288 4.13 -14.55 17.29
C ILE A 288 3.40 -15.60 16.46
N ASP A 289 3.60 -16.90 16.74
CA ASP A 289 2.92 -17.99 16.02
C ASP A 289 1.38 -17.94 16.18
N GLY A 290 0.87 -17.12 17.12
CA GLY A 290 -0.56 -16.82 17.27
C GLY A 290 -1.06 -15.51 16.64
N VAL A 291 -0.18 -14.58 16.21
CA VAL A 291 -0.56 -13.21 15.81
C VAL A 291 0.33 -12.70 14.67
N GLY A 292 0.26 -13.29 13.46
CA GLY A 292 1.14 -12.78 12.40
C GLY A 292 0.92 -13.21 10.97
N ILE A 293 0.23 -14.33 10.69
CA ILE A 293 -0.25 -14.60 9.34
C ILE A 293 -1.70 -14.14 9.30
N PHE A 294 -1.92 -12.86 9.01
CA PHE A 294 -3.21 -12.46 8.46
C PHE A 294 -3.34 -13.12 7.09
N ARG A 295 -3.70 -14.41 7.08
CA ARG A 295 -4.40 -14.99 5.94
C ARG A 295 -5.54 -14.00 5.69
N VAL A 296 -5.63 -13.49 4.46
CA VAL A 296 -6.74 -12.70 3.92
C VAL A 296 -8.13 -13.39 4.12
N ASN A 297 -8.17 -14.56 4.77
CA ASN A 297 -9.35 -15.33 5.15
C ASN A 297 -10.02 -14.93 6.49
N GLU A 298 -9.46 -14.05 7.33
CA GLU A 298 -10.08 -13.67 8.63
C GLU A 298 -11.20 -12.61 8.53
N TYR A 299 -11.58 -12.19 7.32
CA TYR A 299 -12.82 -11.44 7.08
C TYR A 299 -14.05 -12.36 6.87
N MET A 300 -13.94 -13.67 7.09
CA MET A 300 -15.00 -14.67 6.83
C MET A 300 -15.60 -15.31 8.09
N LYS A 301 -15.53 -14.65 9.26
CA LYS A 301 -16.19 -15.18 10.47
C LYS A 301 -17.02 -14.22 11.33
N LYS A 302 -17.31 -12.99 10.88
CA LYS A 302 -18.33 -12.17 11.56
C LYS A 302 -19.25 -11.45 10.57
N LYS A 303 -20.47 -12.00 10.50
CA LYS A 303 -21.74 -11.54 9.90
C LYS A 303 -21.85 -11.59 8.38
#